data_AF-A0A8C0WCY2-F1
#
_entry.id   AF-A0A8C0WCY2-F1
#
_cell.length_a   1.000
_cell.length_b   1.000
_cell.length_c   1.000
_cell.angle_alpha   90.00
_cell.angle_beta   90.00
_cell.angle_gamma   90.00
#
_symmetry.space_group_name_H-M   'P 1'
#
loop_
_entity.id
_entity.type
_entity.pdbx_description
1 polymer ?
#
loop_
_entity_poly.entity_id
_entity_poly.type
_entity_poly.pdbx_seq_one_letter_code
_entity_poly.pdbx_strand_id
1 'polypeptide(L)'
;MHKLKSSQKDKVRQFMACTQASEKTAIYCLTQNEWKLDEATDRFFQNPDVFHQESMRNMVDQKKLEQLYGRYKDPQDENRIGVDGIQRFCDDLRLDPASISVLVIAWKFGAATQCEFSRKEFLDGMAELGCDSTEKLKALLPRLEQELKDTAKFKDFYQFTFTFAKNPGQKGLGASQKINYKGHLEPSVRLRKRDCR
;
A
#
# COMPACT_ATOMS: atom_id res chain seq x y z
N MET A 1 -22.69 9.11 13.02
CA MET A 1 -22.01 8.19 13.96
C MET A 1 -22.91 8.00 15.17
N HIS A 2 -23.34 6.78 15.45
CA HIS A 2 -24.13 6.48 16.67
C HIS A 2 -23.27 6.65 17.92
N LYS A 3 -23.83 7.26 18.96
CA LYS A 3 -23.17 7.51 20.23
C LYS A 3 -23.00 6.18 20.98
N LEU A 4 -21.77 5.81 21.33
CA LEU A 4 -21.48 4.58 22.08
C LEU A 4 -22.15 4.60 23.46
N LYS A 5 -22.70 3.45 23.87
CA LYS A 5 -23.24 3.22 25.23
C LYS A 5 -22.10 3.30 26.27
N SER A 6 -22.43 3.58 27.53
CA SER A 6 -21.40 3.66 28.60
C SER A 6 -20.55 2.38 28.69
N SER A 7 -21.21 1.22 28.70
CA SER A 7 -20.54 -0.09 28.73
C SER A 7 -19.63 -0.36 27.52
N GLN A 8 -19.94 0.22 26.37
CA GLN A 8 -19.11 0.12 25.17
C GLN A 8 -17.84 0.98 25.29
N LYS A 9 -17.95 2.18 25.87
CA LYS A 9 -16.80 3.06 26.13
C LYS A 9 -15.82 2.45 27.14
N ASP A 10 -16.33 1.77 28.15
CA ASP A 10 -15.49 1.09 29.15
C ASP A 10 -14.68 -0.04 28.50
N LYS A 11 -15.33 -0.84 27.63
CA LYS A 11 -14.64 -1.88 26.85
C LYS A 11 -13.59 -1.31 25.90
N VAL A 12 -13.87 -0.18 25.25
CA VAL A 12 -12.90 0.52 24.39
C VAL A 12 -11.68 0.95 25.21
N ARG A 13 -11.87 1.52 26.40
CA ARG A 13 -10.76 1.90 27.30
C ARG A 13 -9.94 0.69 27.74
N GLN A 14 -10.59 -0.41 28.13
CA GLN A 14 -9.91 -1.63 28.54
C GLN A 14 -9.13 -2.26 27.37
N PHE A 15 -9.72 -2.32 26.19
CA PHE A 15 -9.05 -2.82 24.98
C PHE A 15 -7.79 -2.00 24.67
N MET A 16 -7.89 -0.66 24.66
CA MET A 16 -6.74 0.21 24.42
C MET A 16 -5.66 0.04 25.50
N ALA A 17 -6.04 -0.14 26.76
CA ALA A 17 -5.08 -0.36 27.84
C ALA A 17 -4.29 -1.67 27.66
N CYS A 18 -4.93 -2.75 27.20
CA CYS A 18 -4.29 -4.05 27.01
C CYS A 18 -3.49 -4.14 25.70
N THR A 19 -3.97 -3.51 24.62
CA THR A 19 -3.41 -3.69 23.26
C THR A 19 -2.56 -2.51 22.79
N GLN A 20 -2.63 -1.36 23.48
CA GLN A 20 -2.08 -0.07 23.03
C GLN A 20 -2.61 0.39 21.65
N ALA A 21 -3.72 -0.19 21.18
CA ALA A 21 -4.34 0.19 19.93
C ALA A 21 -5.02 1.58 20.02
N SER A 22 -5.24 2.21 18.86
CA SER A 22 -6.00 3.46 18.78
C SER A 22 -7.48 3.28 19.14
N GLU A 23 -8.16 4.35 19.56
CA GLU A 23 -9.60 4.31 19.87
C GLU A 23 -10.44 3.81 18.68
N LYS A 24 -10.10 4.24 17.45
CA LYS A 24 -10.78 3.76 16.24
C LYS A 24 -10.59 2.25 16.06
N THR A 25 -9.35 1.76 16.21
CA THR A 25 -9.04 0.34 16.11
C THR A 25 -9.77 -0.47 17.18
N ALA A 26 -9.79 0.01 18.42
CA ALA A 26 -10.52 -0.60 19.52
C ALA A 26 -12.02 -0.71 19.22
N ILE A 27 -12.64 0.37 18.72
CA ILE A 27 -14.06 0.37 18.33
C ILE A 27 -14.33 -0.61 17.19
N TYR A 28 -13.47 -0.65 16.16
CA TYR A 28 -13.60 -1.59 15.05
C TYR A 28 -13.52 -3.04 15.54
N CYS A 29 -12.47 -3.38 16.30
CA CYS A 29 -12.27 -4.74 16.81
C CYS A 29 -13.43 -5.19 17.70
N LEU A 30 -13.88 -4.32 18.60
CA LEU A 30 -15.02 -4.63 19.47
C LEU A 30 -16.31 -4.77 18.66
N THR A 31 -16.51 -3.98 17.61
CA THR A 31 -17.71 -4.09 16.77
C THR A 31 -17.73 -5.40 15.98
N GLN A 32 -16.59 -5.86 15.46
CA GLN A 32 -16.48 -7.13 14.72
C GLN A 32 -16.65 -8.37 15.60
N ASN A 33 -16.40 -8.25 16.91
CA ASN A 33 -16.50 -9.37 17.87
C ASN A 33 -17.64 -9.15 18.87
N GLU A 34 -18.76 -8.56 18.41
CA GLU A 34 -20.00 -8.41 19.20
C GLU A 34 -19.81 -7.74 20.58
N TRP A 35 -18.82 -6.86 20.70
CA TRP A 35 -18.40 -6.20 21.93
C TRP A 35 -17.90 -7.15 23.02
N LYS A 36 -17.40 -8.34 22.68
CA LYS A 36 -16.75 -9.25 23.61
C LYS A 36 -15.26 -8.91 23.69
N LEU A 37 -14.84 -8.43 24.86
CA LEU A 37 -13.49 -7.89 25.06
C LEU A 37 -12.42 -8.98 24.88
N ASP A 38 -12.63 -10.15 25.49
CA ASP A 38 -11.65 -11.24 25.46
C ASP A 38 -11.45 -11.76 24.05
N GLU A 39 -12.55 -12.07 23.33
CA GLU A 39 -12.50 -12.51 21.93
C GLU A 39 -11.84 -11.46 21.01
N ALA A 40 -12.15 -10.17 21.19
CA ALA A 40 -11.54 -9.10 20.42
C ALA A 40 -10.03 -8.99 20.68
N THR A 41 -9.62 -9.17 21.94
CA THR A 41 -8.22 -9.06 22.38
C THR A 41 -7.41 -10.26 21.89
N ASP A 42 -7.93 -11.47 22.02
CA ASP A 42 -7.32 -12.68 21.48
C ASP A 42 -7.15 -12.58 19.96
N ARG A 43 -8.19 -12.14 19.25
CA ARG A 43 -8.11 -11.91 17.81
C ARG A 43 -7.06 -10.87 17.45
N PHE A 44 -6.93 -9.81 18.25
CA PHE A 44 -5.90 -8.76 18.11
C PHE A 44 -4.49 -9.35 18.13
N PHE A 45 -4.19 -10.17 19.13
CA PHE A 45 -2.86 -10.78 19.29
C PHE A 45 -2.60 -11.92 18.31
N GLN A 46 -3.63 -12.61 17.82
CA GLN A 46 -3.49 -13.69 16.83
C GLN A 46 -3.25 -13.17 15.40
N ASN A 47 -3.63 -11.93 15.07
CA ASN A 47 -3.51 -11.39 13.70
C ASN A 47 -2.84 -10.00 13.65
N PRO A 48 -1.61 -9.83 14.17
CA PRO A 48 -0.97 -8.52 14.30
C PRO A 48 -0.86 -7.74 12.97
N ASP A 49 -0.70 -8.43 11.84
CA ASP A 49 -0.62 -7.81 10.51
C ASP A 49 -1.91 -7.11 10.09
N VAL A 50 -3.08 -7.73 10.37
CA VAL A 50 -4.39 -7.16 10.02
C VAL A 50 -4.63 -5.87 10.78
N PHE A 51 -4.25 -5.82 12.06
CA PHE A 51 -4.44 -4.61 12.87
C PHE A 51 -3.43 -3.52 12.55
N HIS A 52 -2.21 -3.88 12.13
CA HIS A 52 -1.27 -2.89 11.59
C HIS A 52 -1.87 -2.22 10.34
N GLN A 53 -2.38 -3.01 9.40
CA GLN A 53 -3.02 -2.51 8.17
C GLN A 53 -4.28 -1.68 8.47
N GLU A 54 -5.13 -2.12 9.40
CA GLU A 54 -6.31 -1.38 9.88
C GLU A 54 -5.91 -0.04 10.53
N SER A 55 -4.85 -0.05 11.35
CA SER A 55 -4.31 1.15 11.99
C SER A 55 -3.83 2.16 10.95
N MET A 56 -3.08 1.69 9.94
CA MET A 56 -2.61 2.54 8.83
C MET A 56 -3.78 3.15 8.07
N ARG A 57 -4.81 2.36 7.73
CA ARG A 57 -6.04 2.84 7.08
C ARG A 57 -6.79 3.87 7.93
N ASN A 58 -6.76 3.74 9.26
CA ASN A 58 -7.41 4.68 10.19
C ASN A 58 -6.70 6.04 10.32
N MET A 59 -5.41 6.10 9.98
CA MET A 59 -4.60 7.32 9.96
C MET A 59 -4.82 8.16 8.71
N VAL A 60 -5.47 7.60 7.69
CA VAL A 60 -5.72 8.27 6.40
C VAL A 60 -6.99 9.11 6.48
N ASP A 61 -6.86 10.38 6.09
CA ASP A 61 -8.02 11.23 5.83
C ASP A 61 -8.63 10.88 4.46
N GLN A 62 -9.75 10.16 4.49
CA GLN A 62 -10.46 9.72 3.29
C GLN A 62 -10.83 10.87 2.35
N LYS A 63 -11.16 12.06 2.87
CA LYS A 63 -11.51 13.20 2.01
C LYS A 63 -10.28 13.74 1.28
N LYS A 64 -9.12 13.81 1.96
CA LYS A 64 -7.86 14.21 1.32
C LYS A 64 -7.42 13.19 0.28
N LEU A 65 -7.57 11.90 0.58
CA LEU A 65 -7.22 10.84 -0.35
C LEU A 65 -8.08 10.89 -1.62
N GLU A 66 -9.39 11.11 -1.49
CA GLU A 66 -10.29 11.29 -2.64
C GLU A 66 -9.93 12.54 -3.46
N GLN A 67 -9.61 13.66 -2.80
CA GLN A 67 -9.14 14.86 -3.49
C GLN A 67 -7.82 14.63 -4.22
N LEU A 68 -6.91 13.88 -3.62
CA LEU A 68 -5.64 13.51 -4.23
C LEU A 68 -5.86 12.65 -5.48
N TYR A 69 -6.70 11.63 -5.39
CA TYR A 69 -7.11 10.83 -6.56
C TYR A 69 -7.68 11.71 -7.67
N GLY A 70 -8.52 12.69 -7.31
CA GLY A 70 -9.10 13.65 -8.24
C GLY A 70 -8.08 14.49 -9.04
N ARG A 71 -6.85 14.66 -8.54
CA ARG A 71 -5.77 15.37 -9.27
C ARG A 71 -5.16 14.53 -10.40
N TYR A 72 -5.23 13.20 -10.27
CA TYR A 72 -4.56 12.26 -11.18
C TYR A 72 -5.53 11.51 -12.09
N LYS A 73 -6.81 11.39 -11.72
CA LYS A 73 -7.82 10.67 -12.51
C LYS A 73 -7.87 11.15 -13.96
N ASP A 74 -8.17 10.23 -14.87
CA ASP A 74 -8.40 10.52 -16.27
C ASP A 74 -9.67 11.40 -16.42
N PRO A 75 -9.62 12.53 -17.12
CA PRO A 75 -10.80 13.35 -17.40
C PRO A 75 -11.91 12.61 -18.14
N GLN A 76 -11.58 11.56 -18.89
CA GLN A 76 -12.52 10.75 -19.69
C GLN A 76 -13.00 9.49 -18.95
N ASP A 77 -12.32 9.08 -17.87
CA ASP A 77 -12.71 7.91 -17.07
C ASP A 77 -12.36 8.12 -15.60
N GLU A 78 -13.38 8.35 -14.79
CA GLU A 78 -13.22 8.64 -13.36
C GLU A 78 -12.72 7.44 -12.54
N ASN A 79 -12.72 6.23 -13.10
CA ASN A 79 -12.32 5.02 -12.40
C ASN A 79 -10.87 4.61 -12.67
N ARG A 80 -10.11 5.42 -13.41
CA ARG A 80 -8.70 5.18 -13.68
C ARG A 80 -7.85 6.45 -13.62
N ILE A 81 -6.56 6.24 -13.37
CA ILE A 81 -5.46 7.15 -13.59
C ILE A 81 -4.71 6.62 -14.82
N GLY A 82 -4.79 7.33 -15.94
CA GLY A 82 -4.04 6.98 -17.16
C GLY A 82 -2.60 7.50 -17.14
N VAL A 83 -1.90 7.38 -18.27
CA VAL A 83 -0.50 7.77 -18.45
C VAL A 83 -0.21 9.20 -17.99
N ASP A 84 -1.04 10.17 -18.39
CA ASP A 84 -0.85 11.58 -18.00
C ASP A 84 -0.99 11.78 -16.48
N GLY A 85 -1.88 11.01 -15.86
CA GLY A 85 -2.08 11.02 -14.41
C GLY A 85 -0.89 10.41 -13.67
N ILE A 86 -0.35 9.30 -14.16
CA ILE A 86 0.86 8.66 -13.64
C ILE A 86 2.06 9.60 -13.78
N GLN A 87 2.22 10.29 -14.92
CA GLN A 87 3.30 11.25 -15.12
C GLN A 87 3.24 12.37 -14.07
N ARG A 88 2.06 13.00 -13.90
CA ARG A 88 1.85 14.02 -12.85
C ARG A 88 2.15 13.49 -11.45
N PHE A 89 1.72 12.26 -11.15
CA PHE A 89 1.98 11.63 -9.87
C PHE A 89 3.48 11.40 -9.63
N CYS A 90 4.22 10.94 -10.64
CA CYS A 90 5.68 10.80 -10.57
C CYS A 90 6.38 12.15 -10.39
N ASP A 91 5.93 13.19 -11.12
CA ASP A 91 6.45 14.54 -11.01
C ASP A 91 6.27 15.09 -9.59
N ASP A 92 5.08 14.95 -8.99
CA ASP A 92 4.78 15.38 -7.63
C ASP A 92 5.65 14.64 -6.59
N LEU A 93 5.91 13.34 -6.80
CA LEU A 93 6.84 12.57 -5.98
C LEU A 93 8.32 12.93 -6.25
N ARG A 94 8.62 13.61 -7.36
CA ARG A 94 9.96 13.86 -7.92
C ARG A 94 10.71 12.56 -8.21
N LEU A 95 10.02 11.64 -8.87
CA LEU A 95 10.58 10.36 -9.31
C LEU A 95 10.64 10.32 -10.83
N ASP A 96 11.65 9.62 -11.34
CA ASP A 96 11.64 9.19 -12.73
C ASP A 96 10.57 8.08 -12.90
N PRO A 97 9.62 8.19 -13.85
CA PRO A 97 8.64 7.14 -14.15
C PRO A 97 9.25 5.75 -14.40
N ALA A 98 10.51 5.69 -14.86
CA ALA A 98 11.24 4.45 -15.08
C ALA A 98 12.00 3.94 -13.84
N SER A 99 11.96 4.65 -12.72
CA SER A 99 12.70 4.28 -11.51
C SER A 99 12.14 3.02 -10.84
N ILE A 100 13.01 2.31 -10.10
CA ILE A 100 12.59 1.19 -9.25
C ILE A 100 11.60 1.65 -8.17
N SER A 101 11.70 2.89 -7.70
CA SER A 101 10.79 3.46 -6.70
C SER A 101 9.34 3.50 -7.19
N VAL A 102 9.11 3.86 -8.46
CA VAL A 102 7.77 3.82 -9.08
C VAL A 102 7.26 2.39 -9.20
N LEU A 103 8.14 1.45 -9.53
CA LEU A 103 7.79 0.03 -9.59
C LEU A 103 7.45 -0.55 -8.21
N VAL A 104 8.14 -0.10 -7.15
CA VAL A 104 7.81 -0.43 -5.75
C VAL A 104 6.44 0.12 -5.38
N ILE A 105 6.11 1.36 -5.75
CA ILE A 105 4.77 1.91 -5.52
C ILE A 105 3.71 1.05 -6.20
N ALA A 106 3.89 0.71 -7.48
CA ALA A 106 2.96 -0.14 -8.22
C ALA A 106 2.76 -1.51 -7.55
N TRP A 107 3.85 -2.13 -7.05
CA TRP A 107 3.78 -3.37 -6.30
C TRP A 107 2.99 -3.22 -4.99
N LYS A 108 3.25 -2.17 -4.21
CA LYS A 108 2.52 -1.92 -2.96
C LYS A 108 1.05 -1.58 -3.19
N PHE A 109 0.71 -1.02 -4.35
CA PHE A 109 -0.68 -0.74 -4.73
C PHE A 109 -1.39 -1.97 -5.32
N GLY A 110 -0.67 -3.06 -5.54
CA GLY A 110 -1.21 -4.27 -6.17
C GLY A 110 -1.67 -4.02 -7.61
N ALA A 111 -1.00 -3.10 -8.33
CA ALA A 111 -1.41 -2.67 -9.64
C ALA A 111 -1.38 -3.82 -10.67
N ALA A 112 -2.46 -4.00 -11.41
CA ALA A 112 -2.60 -5.11 -12.35
C ALA A 112 -1.79 -4.92 -13.64
N THR A 113 -1.76 -3.69 -14.18
CA THR A 113 -1.19 -3.38 -15.50
C THR A 113 -0.35 -2.10 -15.44
N GLN A 114 0.72 -2.05 -16.24
CA GLN A 114 1.50 -0.84 -16.44
C GLN A 114 0.68 0.29 -17.09
N CYS A 115 1.17 1.52 -16.96
CA CYS A 115 0.61 2.72 -17.60
C CYS A 115 -0.78 3.16 -17.12
N GLU A 116 -1.36 2.46 -16.15
CA GLU A 116 -2.59 2.89 -15.47
C GLU A 116 -2.63 2.43 -14.01
N PHE A 117 -3.43 3.13 -13.21
CA PHE A 117 -3.96 2.61 -11.95
C PHE A 117 -5.47 2.72 -11.98
N SER A 118 -6.17 1.69 -11.57
CA SER A 118 -7.58 1.80 -11.22
C SER A 118 -7.76 2.66 -9.96
N ARG A 119 -8.94 3.23 -9.80
CA ARG A 119 -9.34 3.96 -8.59
C ARG A 119 -9.13 3.12 -7.33
N LYS A 120 -9.49 1.84 -7.40
CA LYS A 120 -9.37 0.92 -6.28
C LYS A 120 -7.91 0.72 -5.87
N GLU A 121 -7.02 0.41 -6.83
CA GLU A 121 -5.59 0.20 -6.55
C GLU A 121 -4.94 1.44 -5.93
N PHE A 122 -5.26 2.64 -6.43
CA PHE A 122 -4.72 3.87 -5.89
C PHE A 122 -5.21 4.15 -4.46
N LEU A 123 -6.53 4.09 -4.23
CA LEU A 123 -7.12 4.39 -2.92
C LEU A 123 -6.73 3.35 -1.87
N ASP A 124 -6.83 2.06 -2.20
CA ASP A 124 -6.49 0.98 -1.28
C ASP A 124 -4.98 0.99 -0.98
N GLY A 125 -4.12 1.14 -1.99
CA GLY A 125 -2.68 1.19 -1.83
C GLY A 125 -2.23 2.35 -0.93
N MET A 126 -2.76 3.55 -1.16
CA MET A 126 -2.49 4.70 -0.30
C MET A 126 -2.98 4.49 1.13
N ALA A 127 -4.19 3.94 1.30
CA ALA A 127 -4.76 3.67 2.62
C ALA A 127 -3.98 2.61 3.40
N GLU A 128 -3.53 1.54 2.75
CA GLU A 128 -2.71 0.49 3.35
C GLU A 128 -1.32 0.98 3.75
N LEU A 129 -0.77 1.92 2.99
CA LEU A 129 0.47 2.61 3.33
C LEU A 129 0.28 3.74 4.35
N GLY A 130 -0.95 4.00 4.82
CA GLY A 130 -1.22 5.07 5.78
C GLY A 130 -0.99 6.48 5.21
N CYS A 131 -1.08 6.63 3.88
CA CYS A 131 -0.78 7.85 3.16
C CYS A 131 -2.06 8.51 2.62
N ASP A 132 -2.21 9.80 2.86
CA ASP A 132 -3.31 10.64 2.32
C ASP A 132 -2.77 11.82 1.48
N SER A 133 -1.47 11.80 1.18
CA SER A 133 -0.71 12.86 0.50
C SER A 133 0.55 12.27 -0.15
N THR A 134 1.04 12.91 -1.21
CA THR A 134 2.27 12.50 -1.90
C THR A 134 3.50 12.69 -1.02
N GLU A 135 3.50 13.67 -0.11
CA GLU A 135 4.59 13.91 0.83
C GLU A 135 4.76 12.74 1.80
N LYS A 136 3.65 12.21 2.35
CA LYS A 136 3.69 11.03 3.22
C LYS A 136 4.19 9.80 2.47
N LEU A 137 3.69 9.57 1.25
CA LEU A 137 4.14 8.45 0.43
C LEU A 137 5.64 8.56 0.13
N LYS A 138 6.10 9.75 -0.28
CA LYS A 138 7.51 10.01 -0.57
C LYS A 138 8.42 9.77 0.64
N ALA A 139 7.99 10.20 1.83
CA ALA A 139 8.73 9.95 3.06
C ALA A 139 8.81 8.44 3.41
N LEU A 140 7.82 7.65 2.98
CA LEU A 140 7.76 6.21 3.22
C LEU A 140 8.61 5.41 2.22
N LEU A 141 8.86 5.93 1.00
CA LEU A 141 9.57 5.21 -0.06
C LEU A 141 10.90 4.57 0.36
N PRO A 142 11.81 5.25 1.10
CA PRO A 142 13.06 4.63 1.50
C PRO A 142 12.86 3.38 2.36
N ARG A 143 11.80 3.34 3.18
CA ARG A 143 11.44 2.16 3.98
C ARG A 143 10.90 1.04 3.09
N LEU A 144 10.06 1.37 2.11
CA LEU A 144 9.52 0.38 1.17
C LEU A 144 10.63 -0.27 0.33
N GLU A 145 11.60 0.52 -0.11
CA GLU A 145 12.78 0.01 -0.82
C GLU A 145 13.65 -0.88 0.08
N GLN A 146 13.74 -0.60 1.38
CA GLN A 146 14.42 -1.48 2.33
C GLN A 146 13.71 -2.82 2.50
N GLU A 147 12.40 -2.93 2.31
CA GLU A 147 11.70 -4.23 2.28
C GLU A 147 12.26 -5.14 1.17
N LEU A 148 12.76 -4.55 0.07
CA LEU A 148 13.46 -5.27 -0.98
C LEU A 148 14.86 -5.75 -0.58
N LYS A 149 15.27 -5.68 0.69
CA LYS A 149 16.41 -6.42 1.24
C LYS A 149 16.00 -7.79 1.79
N ASP A 150 14.74 -7.96 2.15
CA ASP A 150 14.20 -9.26 2.54
C ASP A 150 14.05 -10.17 1.31
N THR A 151 14.48 -11.42 1.43
CA THR A 151 14.51 -12.36 0.30
C THR A 151 13.11 -12.78 -0.14
N ALA A 152 12.18 -12.96 0.79
CA ALA A 152 10.81 -13.34 0.47
C ALA A 152 10.07 -12.18 -0.21
N LYS A 153 10.17 -10.96 0.34
CA LYS A 153 9.59 -9.75 -0.25
C LYS A 153 10.14 -9.43 -1.62
N PHE A 154 11.46 -9.58 -1.84
CA PHE A 154 12.02 -9.38 -3.17
C PHE A 154 11.58 -10.44 -4.17
N LYS A 155 11.41 -11.69 -3.76
CA LYS A 155 10.86 -12.74 -4.64
C LYS A 155 9.43 -12.40 -5.06
N ASP A 156 8.61 -11.96 -4.12
CA ASP A 156 7.24 -11.51 -4.37
C ASP A 156 7.21 -10.30 -5.32
N PHE A 157 7.99 -9.25 -5.02
CA PHE A 157 8.18 -8.10 -5.89
C PHE A 157 8.64 -8.49 -7.30
N TYR A 158 9.66 -9.34 -7.42
CA TYR A 158 10.16 -9.82 -8.72
C TYR A 158 9.06 -10.52 -9.53
N GLN A 159 8.27 -11.38 -8.88
CA GLN A 159 7.13 -12.05 -9.53
C GLN A 159 6.06 -11.05 -9.98
N PHE A 160 5.74 -10.07 -9.13
CA PHE A 160 4.85 -8.97 -9.48
C PHE A 160 5.32 -8.24 -10.73
N THR A 161 6.61 -7.85 -10.80
CA THR A 161 7.14 -7.09 -11.95
C THR A 161 6.98 -7.84 -13.27
N PHE A 162 7.05 -9.18 -13.25
CA PHE A 162 6.87 -9.98 -14.45
C PHE A 162 5.43 -9.94 -14.96
N THR A 163 4.46 -9.93 -14.05
CA THR A 163 3.03 -9.83 -14.39
C THR A 163 2.69 -8.40 -14.81
N PHE A 164 3.13 -7.41 -14.04
CA PHE A 164 2.89 -5.98 -14.29
C PHE A 164 3.41 -5.52 -15.65
N ALA A 165 4.55 -6.08 -16.07
CA ALA A 165 5.17 -5.80 -17.37
C ALA A 165 4.43 -6.41 -18.57
N LYS A 166 3.51 -7.37 -18.36
CA LYS A 166 2.81 -8.05 -19.46
C LYS A 166 1.66 -7.18 -19.95
N ASN A 167 1.52 -7.08 -21.25
CA ASN A 167 0.32 -6.48 -21.84
C ASN A 167 -0.89 -7.41 -21.63
N PRO A 168 -2.09 -6.87 -21.39
CA PRO A 168 -3.32 -7.66 -21.34
C PRO A 168 -3.45 -8.52 -22.61
N GLY A 169 -3.55 -9.84 -22.46
CA GLY A 169 -3.65 -10.79 -23.57
C GLY A 169 -2.35 -11.45 -24.05
N GLN A 170 -1.17 -11.05 -23.54
CA GLN A 170 0.10 -11.71 -23.90
C GLN A 170 0.48 -12.86 -22.95
N LYS A 171 0.78 -14.05 -23.51
CA LYS A 171 1.24 -15.22 -22.76
C LYS A 171 2.67 -15.06 -22.17
N GLY A 172 3.47 -14.11 -22.64
CA GLY A 172 4.84 -13.84 -22.18
C GLY A 172 5.30 -12.40 -22.43
N LEU A 173 6.32 -11.94 -21.69
CA LEU A 173 6.97 -10.64 -21.94
C LEU A 173 7.85 -10.69 -23.20
N GLY A 174 7.80 -9.62 -24.01
CA GLY A 174 8.74 -9.43 -25.12
C GLY A 174 10.19 -9.30 -24.62
N ALA A 175 11.16 -9.67 -25.47
CA ALA A 175 12.58 -9.64 -25.09
C ALA A 175 13.05 -8.26 -24.61
N SER A 176 12.60 -7.18 -25.26
CA SER A 176 12.95 -5.80 -24.88
C SER A 176 12.40 -5.38 -23.51
N GLN A 177 11.17 -5.80 -23.18
CA GLN A 177 10.57 -5.53 -21.86
C GLN A 177 11.35 -6.29 -20.78
N LYS A 178 11.67 -7.57 -21.01
CA LYS A 178 12.49 -8.37 -20.07
C LYS A 178 13.85 -7.71 -19.79
N ILE A 179 14.50 -7.15 -20.80
CA ILE A 179 15.80 -6.48 -20.64
C ILE A 179 15.67 -5.21 -19.79
N ASN A 180 14.62 -4.41 -19.99
CA ASN A 180 14.40 -3.17 -19.24
C ASN A 180 14.22 -3.45 -17.73
N TYR A 181 13.24 -4.30 -17.37
CA TYR A 181 13.02 -4.65 -15.95
C TYR A 181 14.22 -5.38 -15.34
N LYS A 182 14.88 -6.29 -16.07
CA LYS A 182 16.09 -6.95 -15.58
C LYS A 182 17.22 -5.94 -15.34
N GLY A 183 17.39 -4.95 -16.21
CA GLY A 183 18.36 -3.87 -16.04
C GLY A 183 18.12 -3.00 -14.81
N HIS A 184 16.86 -2.77 -14.42
CA HIS A 184 16.52 -2.08 -13.17
C HIS A 184 16.68 -2.95 -11.91
N LEU A 185 16.49 -4.27 -12.01
CA LEU A 185 16.64 -5.18 -10.87
C LEU A 185 18.09 -5.69 -10.65
N GLU A 186 18.89 -5.84 -11.70
CA GLU A 186 20.29 -6.33 -11.62
C GLU A 186 21.23 -5.46 -10.75
N PRO A 187 21.17 -4.11 -10.76
CA PRO A 187 21.93 -3.27 -9.83
C PRO A 187 21.63 -3.60 -8.37
N SER A 188 20.36 -3.80 -8.03
CA SER A 188 19.90 -4.18 -6.69
C SER A 188 20.34 -5.59 -6.28
N VAL A 189 20.39 -6.53 -7.24
CA VAL A 189 20.92 -7.90 -7.02
C VAL A 189 22.45 -7.89 -6.84
N ARG A 190 23.18 -7.04 -7.57
CA ARG A 190 24.64 -6.88 -7.40
C ARG A 190 25.01 -6.24 -6.06
N LEU A 191 24.20 -5.29 -5.57
CA LEU A 191 24.33 -4.71 -4.23
C LEU A 191 24.17 -5.79 -3.14
N ARG A 192 23.14 -6.64 -3.22
CA ARG A 192 22.97 -7.77 -2.28
C ARG A 192 24.14 -8.77 -2.26
N LYS A 193 24.80 -9.01 -3.39
CA LYS A 193 25.98 -9.91 -3.43
C LYS A 193 27.22 -9.33 -2.77
N ARG A 194 27.30 -8.00 -2.57
CA ARG A 194 28.42 -7.35 -1.88
C ARG A 194 28.22 -7.27 -0.37
N ASP A 195 26.99 -7.12 0.11
CA ASP A 195 26.68 -7.03 1.55
C ASP A 195 26.58 -8.40 2.26
N CYS A 196 26.56 -9.53 1.52
CA CYS A 196 26.57 -10.88 2.08
C CYS A 196 27.98 -11.53 2.11
N ARG A 197 29.04 -10.73 2.22
CA ARG A 197 30.42 -11.25 2.35
C ARG A 197 31.13 -10.63 3.54
#